data_AF-A0A7V2JXT4-F1
#
_entry.id   AF-A0A7V2JXT4-F1
#
_cell.length_a   1.000
_cell.length_b   1.000
_cell.length_c   1.000
_cell.angle_alpha   90.00
_cell.angle_beta   90.00
_cell.angle_gamma   90.00
#
_symmetry.space_group_name_H-M   'P 1'
#
loop_
_entity.id
_entity.type
_entity.pdbx_description
1 polymer ?
#
loop_
_entity_poly.entity_id
_entity_poly.type
_entity_poly.pdbx_seq_one_letter_code
_entity_poly.pdbx_strand_id
1 'polypeptide(L)'
;MRYNCDMDGHSFFRMLRNRPVLAFVGGFAIAGIAIGLIVLFTLFWVEPMSAPEQAGTVRFNADHFTLWYQKGGQGVSSHGALSEELQQDLSDLISLLQVNPDLIPGKIDVFIHDDVASMQSSIASRKSPNSRGGYIAPLDLLVGEPPRQRLAELVLAFGWGECGSQLLKQGMALYAADPKRNFHAVVAALPKRLYYSLPELILMEKRGRFAESAYDQFDSPYSTASILFADLRDLLSLSAHGEASLEDIAGLEAASFVQFVIETEGGIGAVKQAWGRGSTDSLISRIDSAPLAEIGRAWYSYAGEHGKESSDFSMLTAYYRLAAGYPDTAWTECSAWDESDLTQGERMIAVRCALAVGEFADAQRLVSQLDEGDKREELMGFSSLYTGWIVQEATGVRLFISPQLPAEERPELSVVEKLYNGMADRLALSAADLPERITLFFYPNAGDRDAGIHLAPLSGEKNATLHLVPSDDVALELARTLPVYAWRRDTYSQLLREGLAIALSREASLLEAQGRSLRNEGRWYPLASVDYGMTADSTVALEGGILMNYLLDECGGGAVRDVWIATSPSGRYLSFDSALAEICHTTRKDIEEVLFRSILSLRKDQ
;
A
#
# COMPACT_ATOMS: atom_id res chain seq x y z
N MET A 1 -39.48 -80.56 -28.30
CA MET A 1 -39.39 -79.13 -27.95
C MET A 1 -38.15 -78.93 -27.09
N ARG A 2 -37.06 -78.44 -27.67
CA ARG A 2 -35.97 -77.64 -27.09
C ARG A 2 -35.01 -77.35 -28.24
N TYR A 3 -34.93 -76.09 -28.64
CA TYR A 3 -34.07 -75.60 -29.71
C TYR A 3 -32.69 -75.29 -29.14
N ASN A 4 -31.66 -75.84 -29.79
CA ASN A 4 -30.26 -75.45 -29.65
C ASN A 4 -30.00 -74.14 -30.41
N CYS A 5 -29.14 -73.29 -29.84
CA CYS A 5 -28.33 -72.34 -30.60
C CYS A 5 -26.96 -72.26 -29.93
N ASP A 6 -26.03 -73.08 -30.42
CA ASP A 6 -24.60 -72.77 -30.38
C ASP A 6 -24.36 -71.60 -31.34
N MET A 7 -23.68 -70.54 -30.87
CA MET A 7 -23.12 -69.51 -31.75
C MET A 7 -21.62 -69.76 -31.93
N ASP A 8 -21.27 -70.17 -33.15
CA ASP A 8 -19.92 -70.42 -33.64
C ASP A 8 -19.03 -69.17 -33.67
N GLY A 9 -17.90 -69.22 -32.96
CA GLY A 9 -16.81 -68.24 -33.02
C GLY A 9 -16.08 -68.14 -34.37
N HIS A 10 -16.48 -68.91 -35.39
CA HIS A 10 -15.89 -68.90 -36.73
C HIS A 10 -16.49 -67.86 -37.70
N SER A 11 -17.60 -67.20 -37.33
CA SER A 11 -18.27 -66.20 -38.18
C SER A 11 -17.57 -64.83 -38.17
N PHE A 12 -17.10 -64.37 -37.01
CA PHE A 12 -16.56 -63.01 -36.84
C PHE A 12 -15.21 -62.79 -37.54
N PHE A 13 -14.31 -63.79 -37.47
CA PHE A 13 -13.00 -63.74 -38.16
C PHE A 13 -13.12 -63.81 -39.68
N ARG A 14 -14.16 -64.45 -40.23
CA ARG A 14 -14.41 -64.48 -41.68
C ARG A 14 -14.94 -63.15 -42.20
N MET A 15 -15.70 -62.41 -41.38
CA MET A 15 -16.23 -61.09 -41.72
C MET A 15 -15.13 -60.01 -41.72
N LEU A 16 -14.18 -60.07 -40.79
CA LEU A 16 -13.02 -59.17 -40.72
C LEU A 16 -12.02 -59.36 -41.88
N ARG A 17 -11.90 -60.57 -42.44
CA ARG A 17 -10.98 -60.87 -43.55
C ARG A 17 -11.44 -60.30 -44.91
N ASN A 18 -12.73 -60.10 -45.11
CA ASN A 18 -13.28 -59.62 -46.40
C ASN A 18 -13.57 -58.11 -46.46
N ARG A 19 -13.30 -57.36 -45.38
CA ARG A 19 -13.43 -55.89 -45.34
C ARG A 19 -12.28 -55.25 -44.54
N PRO A 20 -11.05 -55.22 -45.09
CA PRO A 20 -9.87 -54.73 -44.38
C PRO A 20 -10.02 -53.28 -43.93
N VAL A 21 -10.76 -52.45 -44.67
CA VAL A 21 -11.03 -51.04 -44.34
C VAL A 21 -11.87 -50.89 -43.06
N LEU A 22 -12.86 -51.75 -42.80
CA LEU A 22 -13.68 -51.68 -41.59
C LEU A 22 -12.92 -52.15 -40.34
N ALA A 23 -12.03 -53.13 -40.49
CA ALA A 23 -11.12 -53.57 -39.44
C ALA A 23 -10.08 -52.49 -39.09
N PHE A 24 -9.56 -51.81 -40.11
CA PHE A 24 -8.58 -50.72 -39.96
C PHE A 24 -9.20 -49.47 -39.33
N VAL A 25 -10.39 -49.05 -39.79
CA VAL A 25 -11.14 -47.91 -39.24
C VAL A 25 -11.65 -48.21 -37.83
N GLY A 26 -12.13 -49.42 -37.56
CA GLY A 26 -12.50 -49.85 -36.21
C GLY A 26 -11.31 -49.93 -35.25
N GLY A 27 -10.16 -50.40 -35.73
CA GLY A 27 -8.90 -50.43 -34.97
C GLY A 27 -8.38 -49.03 -34.61
N PHE A 28 -8.45 -48.07 -35.55
CA PHE A 28 -8.09 -46.67 -35.29
C PHE A 28 -9.08 -45.96 -34.37
N ALA A 29 -10.38 -46.25 -34.47
CA ALA A 29 -11.39 -45.70 -33.57
C ALA A 29 -11.21 -46.20 -32.13
N ILE A 30 -10.95 -47.50 -31.94
CA ILE A 30 -10.69 -48.09 -30.62
C ILE A 30 -9.35 -47.61 -30.05
N ALA A 31 -8.30 -47.49 -30.88
CA ALA A 31 -7.02 -46.93 -30.46
C ALA A 31 -7.14 -45.44 -30.10
N GLY A 32 -7.92 -44.67 -30.85
CA GLY A 32 -8.21 -43.26 -30.56
C GLY A 32 -9.00 -43.08 -29.25
N ILE A 33 -10.00 -43.94 -28.99
CA ILE A 33 -10.75 -43.95 -27.73
C ILE A 33 -9.85 -44.39 -26.56
N ALA A 34 -8.99 -45.39 -26.75
CA ALA A 34 -8.07 -45.86 -25.72
C ALA A 34 -7.00 -44.82 -25.37
N ILE A 35 -6.41 -44.16 -26.36
CA ILE A 35 -5.48 -43.03 -26.15
C ILE A 35 -6.22 -41.88 -25.48
N GLY A 36 -7.43 -41.54 -25.93
CA GLY A 36 -8.27 -40.52 -25.30
C GLY A 36 -8.60 -40.84 -23.84
N LEU A 37 -8.91 -42.09 -23.51
CA LEU A 37 -9.17 -42.56 -22.15
C LEU A 37 -7.90 -42.60 -21.29
N ILE A 38 -6.74 -42.93 -21.84
CA ILE A 38 -5.45 -42.88 -21.13
C ILE A 38 -5.06 -41.43 -20.86
N VAL A 39 -5.21 -40.53 -21.83
CA VAL A 39 -5.00 -39.09 -21.64
C VAL A 39 -5.97 -38.54 -20.59
N LEU A 40 -7.26 -38.89 -20.66
CA LEU A 40 -8.26 -38.55 -19.64
C LEU A 40 -7.89 -39.11 -18.26
N PHE A 41 -7.50 -40.38 -18.16
CA PHE A 41 -7.11 -41.00 -16.89
C PHE A 41 -5.83 -40.38 -16.31
N THR A 42 -4.87 -40.01 -17.17
CA THR A 42 -3.62 -39.39 -16.74
C THR A 42 -3.88 -37.96 -16.22
N LEU A 43 -4.64 -37.16 -16.98
CA LEU A 43 -5.01 -35.78 -16.63
C LEU A 43 -5.97 -35.67 -15.43
N PHE A 44 -6.90 -36.62 -15.26
CA PHE A 44 -7.93 -36.54 -14.21
C PHE A 44 -7.63 -37.38 -12.96
N TRP A 45 -6.71 -38.35 -13.00
CA TRP A 45 -6.43 -39.23 -11.86
C TRP A 45 -4.96 -39.35 -11.49
N VAL A 46 -4.02 -39.46 -12.45
CA VAL A 46 -2.59 -39.71 -12.14
C VAL A 46 -1.85 -38.42 -11.77
N GLU A 47 -2.01 -37.37 -12.57
CA GLU A 47 -1.41 -36.05 -12.35
C GLU A 47 -1.86 -35.42 -11.01
N PRO A 48 -3.18 -35.34 -10.68
CA PRO A 48 -3.62 -34.82 -9.38
C PRO A 48 -3.24 -35.69 -8.17
N MET A 49 -2.90 -36.98 -8.34
CA MET A 49 -2.44 -37.84 -7.22
C MET A 49 -0.91 -37.82 -7.00
N SER A 50 -0.14 -37.44 -8.03
CA SER A 50 1.33 -37.42 -7.98
C SER A 50 1.89 -36.05 -7.65
N ALA A 51 1.25 -34.97 -8.12
CA ALA A 51 1.52 -33.58 -7.75
C ALA A 51 0.17 -32.83 -7.67
N PRO A 52 -0.60 -32.98 -6.56
CA PRO A 52 -1.92 -32.36 -6.43
C PRO A 52 -1.92 -30.84 -6.66
N GLU A 53 -0.82 -30.17 -6.32
CA GLU A 53 -0.59 -28.75 -6.54
C GLU A 53 -0.41 -28.35 -8.02
N GLN A 54 -0.15 -29.31 -8.92
CA GLN A 54 -0.02 -29.08 -10.37
C GLN A 54 -1.34 -29.34 -11.12
N ALA A 55 -2.37 -29.83 -10.42
CA ALA A 55 -3.64 -30.16 -11.03
C ALA A 55 -4.28 -28.92 -11.68
N GLY A 56 -4.56 -29.02 -12.98
CA GLY A 56 -5.14 -27.91 -13.73
C GLY A 56 -4.14 -26.85 -14.20
N THR A 57 -2.82 -27.15 -14.17
CA THR A 57 -1.79 -26.26 -14.74
C THR A 57 -1.32 -26.72 -16.12
N VAL A 58 -0.72 -25.80 -16.88
CA VAL A 58 -0.04 -26.05 -18.16
C VAL A 58 1.39 -25.53 -18.04
N ARG A 59 2.33 -26.31 -18.56
CA ARG A 59 3.77 -26.04 -18.47
C ARG A 59 4.37 -25.72 -19.84
N PHE A 60 5.19 -24.68 -19.91
CA PHE A 60 6.03 -24.36 -21.06
C PHE A 60 7.50 -24.33 -20.63
N ASN A 61 8.34 -25.09 -21.34
CA ASN A 61 9.78 -25.13 -21.06
C ASN A 61 10.51 -24.15 -21.99
N ALA A 62 11.18 -23.18 -21.39
CA ALA A 62 12.16 -22.32 -22.04
C ALA A 62 13.59 -22.71 -21.61
N ASP A 63 14.60 -21.96 -22.02
CA ASP A 63 16.00 -22.29 -21.74
C ASP A 63 16.32 -22.26 -20.24
N HIS A 64 16.27 -21.08 -19.61
CA HIS A 64 16.45 -20.93 -18.16
C HIS A 64 15.16 -21.03 -17.35
N PHE A 65 13.99 -21.01 -18.00
CA PHE A 65 12.70 -20.91 -17.32
C PHE A 65 11.79 -22.11 -17.57
N THR A 66 10.94 -22.40 -16.60
CA THR A 66 9.76 -23.25 -16.77
C THR A 66 8.56 -22.42 -16.36
N LEU A 67 7.69 -22.11 -17.32
CA LEU A 67 6.53 -21.27 -17.11
C LEU A 67 5.30 -22.13 -16.80
N TRP A 68 4.65 -21.85 -15.68
CA TRP A 68 3.47 -22.55 -15.18
C TRP A 68 2.26 -21.62 -15.24
N TYR A 69 1.23 -22.04 -15.97
CA TYR A 69 -0.03 -21.29 -16.11
C TYR A 69 -1.20 -22.13 -15.60
N GLN A 70 -2.29 -21.48 -15.21
CA GLN A 70 -3.57 -22.17 -15.06
C GLN A 70 -4.15 -22.55 -16.44
N LYS A 71 -4.80 -23.70 -16.52
CA LYS A 71 -5.39 -24.19 -17.77
C LYS A 71 -6.55 -23.30 -18.20
N GLY A 72 -6.37 -22.62 -19.33
CA GLY A 72 -7.35 -21.65 -19.84
C GLY A 72 -7.24 -20.27 -19.19
N GLY A 73 -6.21 -20.04 -18.38
CA GLY A 73 -5.89 -18.73 -17.82
C GLY A 73 -5.49 -17.71 -18.88
N GLN A 74 -5.52 -16.44 -18.50
CA GLN A 74 -5.10 -15.36 -19.36
C GLN A 74 -3.57 -15.41 -19.58
N GLY A 75 -3.07 -14.85 -20.68
CA GLY A 75 -1.63 -14.82 -20.97
C GLY A 75 -0.98 -16.14 -21.42
N VAL A 76 -1.68 -17.28 -21.41
CA VAL A 76 -1.15 -18.56 -21.94
C VAL A 76 -0.70 -18.42 -23.40
N SER A 77 -1.41 -17.61 -24.20
CA SER A 77 -1.06 -17.35 -25.61
C SER A 77 0.21 -16.52 -25.79
N SER A 78 0.65 -15.77 -24.78
CA SER A 78 1.82 -14.88 -24.81
C SER A 78 3.05 -15.44 -24.10
N HIS A 79 3.07 -16.73 -23.73
CA HIS A 79 4.19 -17.37 -23.04
C HIS A 79 5.56 -17.22 -23.75
N GLY A 80 5.57 -17.19 -25.08
CA GLY A 80 6.80 -16.98 -25.86
C GLY A 80 7.42 -15.61 -25.63
N ALA A 81 6.61 -14.55 -25.65
CA ALA A 81 7.07 -13.18 -25.42
C ALA A 81 7.58 -13.00 -23.98
N LEU A 82 6.85 -13.50 -22.98
CA LEU A 82 7.29 -13.46 -21.59
C LEU A 82 8.60 -14.22 -21.38
N SER A 83 8.76 -15.39 -22.03
CA SER A 83 10.02 -16.15 -21.96
C SER A 83 11.21 -15.37 -22.52
N GLU A 84 11.03 -14.63 -23.62
CA GLU A 84 12.08 -13.80 -24.21
C GLU A 84 12.44 -12.63 -23.28
N GLU A 85 11.43 -11.96 -22.74
CA GLU A 85 11.58 -10.88 -21.77
C GLU A 85 12.34 -11.33 -20.51
N LEU A 86 11.93 -12.45 -19.90
CA LEU A 86 12.59 -13.04 -18.73
C LEU A 86 14.07 -13.38 -19.00
N GLN A 87 14.41 -13.89 -20.19
CA GLN A 87 15.79 -14.22 -20.56
C GLN A 87 16.64 -12.96 -20.72
N GLN A 88 16.09 -11.94 -21.38
CA GLN A 88 16.77 -10.67 -21.55
C GLN A 88 17.00 -10.00 -20.18
N ASP A 89 15.96 -9.90 -19.36
CA ASP A 89 16.03 -9.30 -18.04
C ASP A 89 17.01 -10.02 -17.13
N LEU A 90 17.01 -11.36 -17.12
CA LEU A 90 17.96 -12.13 -16.32
C LEU A 90 19.41 -11.84 -16.71
N SER A 91 19.73 -11.82 -18.00
CA SER A 91 21.07 -11.50 -18.50
C SER A 91 21.50 -10.08 -18.13
N ASP A 92 20.59 -9.12 -18.31
CA ASP A 92 20.84 -7.72 -17.99
C ASP A 92 21.03 -7.51 -16.49
N LEU A 93 20.22 -8.16 -15.65
CA LEU A 93 20.30 -8.08 -14.19
C LEU A 93 21.58 -8.71 -13.65
N ILE A 94 21.99 -9.88 -14.16
CA ILE A 94 23.27 -10.50 -13.79
C ILE A 94 24.44 -9.56 -14.08
N SER A 95 24.41 -8.90 -15.24
CA SER A 95 25.43 -7.94 -15.66
C SER A 95 25.41 -6.67 -14.80
N LEU A 96 24.23 -6.08 -14.60
CA LEU A 96 24.03 -4.87 -13.79
C LEU A 96 24.47 -5.08 -12.34
N LEU A 97 24.02 -6.17 -11.72
CA LEU A 97 24.29 -6.50 -10.32
C LEU A 97 25.65 -7.17 -10.09
N GLN A 98 26.44 -7.34 -11.15
CA GLN A 98 27.78 -7.94 -11.12
C GLN A 98 27.79 -9.31 -10.39
N VAL A 99 26.81 -10.14 -10.74
CA VAL A 99 26.63 -11.48 -10.16
C VAL A 99 27.38 -12.50 -11.02
N ASN A 100 28.00 -13.50 -10.38
CA ASN A 100 28.54 -14.64 -11.12
C ASN A 100 27.37 -15.49 -11.65
N PRO A 101 27.22 -15.71 -12.97
CA PRO A 101 26.14 -16.52 -13.53
C PRO A 101 26.03 -17.92 -12.92
N ASP A 102 27.13 -18.52 -12.48
CA ASP A 102 27.16 -19.86 -11.87
C ASP A 102 26.42 -19.94 -10.53
N LEU A 103 26.14 -18.80 -9.90
CA LEU A 103 25.35 -18.72 -8.66
C LEU A 103 23.85 -18.75 -8.94
N ILE A 104 23.43 -18.46 -10.18
CA ILE A 104 22.03 -18.45 -10.56
C ILE A 104 21.59 -19.88 -10.92
N PRO A 105 20.45 -20.36 -10.41
CA PRO A 105 19.93 -21.67 -10.77
C PRO A 105 19.74 -21.84 -12.29
N GLY A 106 20.19 -22.98 -12.83
CA GLY A 106 20.08 -23.26 -14.26
C GLY A 106 18.63 -23.40 -14.77
N LYS A 107 17.67 -23.61 -13.86
CA LYS A 107 16.23 -23.60 -14.12
C LYS A 107 15.51 -22.79 -13.04
N ILE A 108 14.58 -21.94 -13.46
CA ILE A 108 13.73 -21.10 -12.61
C ILE A 108 12.26 -21.43 -12.94
N ASP A 109 11.48 -21.83 -11.94
CA ASP A 109 10.06 -22.13 -12.08
C ASP A 109 9.22 -20.86 -11.88
N VAL A 110 8.67 -20.31 -12.96
CA VAL A 110 7.86 -19.08 -12.93
C VAL A 110 6.38 -19.44 -12.98
N PHE A 111 5.59 -18.97 -12.03
CA PHE A 111 4.17 -19.23 -11.90
C PHE A 111 3.39 -17.96 -12.24
N ILE A 112 2.56 -18.05 -13.27
CA ILE A 112 1.80 -16.91 -13.80
C ILE A 112 0.34 -17.06 -13.37
N HIS A 113 -0.19 -16.03 -12.71
CA HIS A 113 -1.52 -16.00 -12.11
C HIS A 113 -2.39 -14.90 -12.71
N ASP A 114 -3.66 -15.20 -12.95
CA ASP A 114 -4.61 -14.22 -13.50
C ASP A 114 -4.95 -13.12 -12.48
N ASP A 115 -4.93 -13.45 -11.18
CA ASP A 115 -5.25 -12.55 -10.09
C ASP A 115 -4.54 -12.94 -8.78
N VAL A 116 -4.63 -12.06 -7.78
CA VAL A 116 -4.03 -12.25 -6.46
C VAL A 116 -4.59 -13.48 -5.74
N ALA A 117 -5.87 -13.78 -5.88
CA ALA A 117 -6.49 -14.95 -5.23
C ALA A 117 -5.91 -16.27 -5.78
N SER A 118 -5.66 -16.32 -7.08
CA SER A 118 -5.01 -17.42 -7.78
C SER A 118 -3.57 -17.59 -7.32
N MET A 119 -2.83 -16.49 -7.16
CA MET A 119 -1.47 -16.49 -6.61
C MET A 119 -1.45 -17.04 -5.17
N GLN A 120 -2.33 -16.53 -4.31
CA GLN A 120 -2.47 -16.99 -2.92
C GLN A 120 -2.73 -18.50 -2.85
N SER A 121 -3.66 -18.99 -3.67
CA SER A 121 -4.01 -20.41 -3.75
C SER A 121 -2.85 -21.27 -4.24
N SER A 122 -2.11 -20.80 -5.24
CA SER A 122 -0.91 -21.46 -5.77
C SER A 122 0.17 -21.58 -4.69
N ILE A 123 0.53 -20.48 -4.03
CA ILE A 123 1.54 -20.46 -2.96
C ILE A 123 1.11 -21.41 -1.83
N ALA A 124 -0.15 -21.33 -1.39
CA ALA A 124 -0.71 -22.21 -0.37
C ALA A 124 -0.58 -23.69 -0.73
N SER A 125 -0.85 -24.04 -1.98
CA SER A 125 -0.77 -25.41 -2.48
C SER A 125 0.67 -25.90 -2.54
N ARG A 126 1.59 -25.08 -3.08
CA ARG A 126 3.02 -25.44 -3.23
C ARG A 126 3.75 -25.57 -1.89
N LYS A 127 3.37 -24.78 -0.89
CA LYS A 127 3.93 -24.79 0.48
C LYS A 127 3.13 -25.66 1.46
N SER A 128 2.12 -26.39 0.97
CA SER A 128 1.34 -27.33 1.78
C SER A 128 2.19 -28.52 2.22
N PRO A 129 1.99 -29.08 3.42
CA PRO A 129 2.61 -30.35 3.82
C PRO A 129 2.30 -31.53 2.89
N ASN A 130 1.23 -31.40 2.08
CA ASN A 130 0.83 -32.40 1.09
C ASN A 130 1.49 -32.20 -0.30
N SER A 131 2.22 -31.10 -0.49
CA SER A 131 2.96 -30.79 -1.71
C SER A 131 4.03 -31.86 -1.97
N ARG A 132 4.12 -32.32 -3.22
CA ARG A 132 5.07 -33.36 -3.63
C ARG A 132 6.04 -32.90 -4.72
N GLY A 133 5.80 -31.74 -5.32
CA GLY A 133 6.65 -31.10 -6.30
C GLY A 133 7.88 -30.45 -5.68
N GLY A 134 9.05 -30.71 -6.26
CA GLY A 134 10.26 -29.91 -6.01
C GLY A 134 10.36 -28.82 -7.09
N TYR A 135 10.20 -27.56 -6.68
CA TYR A 135 10.35 -26.40 -7.56
C TYR A 135 11.72 -25.76 -7.37
N ILE A 136 12.37 -25.39 -8.46
CA ILE A 136 13.69 -24.77 -8.45
C ILE A 136 13.51 -23.27 -8.59
N ALA A 137 13.93 -22.54 -7.56
CA ALA A 137 13.88 -21.07 -7.50
C ALA A 137 12.54 -20.53 -8.00
N PRO A 138 11.44 -20.83 -7.27
CA PRO A 138 10.12 -20.40 -7.69
C PRO A 138 10.04 -18.88 -7.80
N LEU A 139 9.18 -18.39 -8.70
CA LEU A 139 8.87 -16.97 -8.86
C LEU A 139 7.39 -16.82 -9.22
N ASP A 140 6.59 -16.19 -8.38
CA ASP A 140 5.20 -15.85 -8.70
C ASP A 140 5.07 -14.49 -9.40
N LEU A 141 4.26 -14.43 -10.46
CA LEU A 141 3.93 -13.23 -11.24
C LEU A 141 2.43 -13.15 -11.53
N LEU A 142 1.88 -11.95 -11.55
CA LEU A 142 0.56 -11.71 -12.14
C LEU A 142 0.64 -11.55 -13.65
N VAL A 143 -0.43 -11.90 -14.36
CA VAL A 143 -0.55 -11.62 -15.79
C VAL A 143 -0.41 -10.11 -16.03
N GLY A 144 0.55 -9.73 -16.87
CA GLY A 144 0.84 -8.33 -17.20
C GLY A 144 1.76 -7.62 -16.21
N GLU A 145 2.20 -8.28 -15.12
CA GLU A 145 3.22 -7.75 -14.21
C GLU A 145 4.60 -7.76 -14.91
N PRO A 146 5.33 -6.62 -14.95
CA PRO A 146 6.71 -6.60 -15.43
C PRO A 146 7.59 -7.52 -14.57
N PRO A 147 8.26 -8.53 -15.15
CA PRO A 147 8.95 -9.56 -14.37
C PRO A 147 10.26 -9.06 -13.73
N ARG A 148 10.81 -7.95 -14.22
CA ARG A 148 12.17 -7.51 -13.92
C ARG A 148 12.43 -7.29 -12.43
N GLN A 149 11.50 -6.69 -11.70
CA GLN A 149 11.66 -6.44 -10.26
C GLN A 149 11.75 -7.76 -9.49
N ARG A 150 10.84 -8.70 -9.76
CA ARG A 150 10.83 -10.04 -9.15
C ARG A 150 12.09 -10.83 -9.49
N LEU A 151 12.54 -10.76 -10.74
CA LEU A 151 13.82 -11.34 -11.15
C LEU A 151 15.01 -10.68 -10.44
N ALA A 152 14.98 -9.37 -10.19
CA ALA A 152 16.04 -8.69 -9.46
C ALA A 152 16.14 -9.20 -8.02
N GLU A 153 15.01 -9.40 -7.32
CA GLU A 153 14.96 -10.00 -5.99
C GLU A 153 15.60 -11.40 -5.99
N LEU A 154 15.28 -12.23 -7.00
CA LEU A 154 15.87 -13.56 -7.17
C LEU A 154 17.39 -13.49 -7.40
N VAL A 155 17.84 -12.66 -8.33
CA VAL A 155 19.27 -12.50 -8.66
C VAL A 155 20.05 -12.00 -7.44
N LEU A 156 19.49 -11.07 -6.66
CA LEU A 156 20.09 -10.60 -5.40
C LEU A 156 20.16 -11.73 -4.36
N ALA A 157 19.08 -12.49 -4.16
CA ALA A 157 19.02 -13.55 -3.16
C ALA A 157 20.02 -14.69 -3.42
N PHE A 158 20.19 -15.11 -4.67
CA PHE A 158 21.15 -16.14 -5.07
C PHE A 158 22.57 -15.58 -5.26
N GLY A 159 22.71 -14.40 -5.87
CA GLY A 159 23.99 -13.83 -6.25
C GLY A 159 24.73 -13.14 -5.11
N TRP A 160 24.02 -12.43 -4.24
CA TRP A 160 24.60 -11.66 -3.13
C TRP A 160 24.28 -12.27 -1.76
N GLY A 161 23.20 -13.06 -1.67
CA GLY A 161 22.80 -13.76 -0.47
C GLY A 161 21.71 -13.03 0.33
N GLU A 162 21.50 -13.46 1.57
CA GLU A 162 20.57 -12.83 2.51
C GLU A 162 21.06 -11.44 2.95
N CYS A 163 20.18 -10.43 2.92
CA CYS A 163 20.43 -9.11 3.49
C CYS A 163 19.56 -8.88 4.72
N GLY A 164 20.17 -8.43 5.81
CA GLY A 164 19.48 -8.07 7.04
C GLY A 164 18.77 -6.72 7.01
N SER A 165 18.92 -5.95 5.92
CA SER A 165 18.22 -4.68 5.74
C SER A 165 17.18 -4.78 4.62
N GLN A 166 15.91 -4.64 4.99
CA GLN A 166 14.79 -4.48 4.08
C GLN A 166 14.82 -3.12 3.34
N LEU A 167 15.37 -2.07 3.96
CA LEU A 167 15.59 -0.78 3.30
C LEU A 167 16.52 -0.96 2.08
N LEU A 168 17.68 -1.59 2.27
CA LEU A 168 18.63 -1.83 1.18
C LEU A 168 18.07 -2.81 0.15
N LYS A 169 17.35 -3.86 0.58
CA LYS A 169 16.71 -4.81 -0.32
C LYS A 169 15.70 -4.14 -1.24
N GLN A 170 14.73 -3.42 -0.67
CA GLN A 170 13.68 -2.77 -1.44
C GLN A 170 14.27 -1.70 -2.36
N GLY A 171 15.19 -0.85 -1.86
CA GLY A 171 15.84 0.16 -2.68
C GLY A 171 16.64 -0.40 -3.85
N MET A 172 17.39 -1.49 -3.63
CA MET A 172 18.17 -2.15 -4.67
C MET A 172 17.29 -2.89 -5.69
N ALA A 173 16.21 -3.54 -5.24
CA ALA A 173 15.25 -4.19 -6.14
C ALA A 173 14.54 -3.17 -7.07
N LEU A 174 14.12 -2.04 -6.50
CA LEU A 174 13.52 -0.93 -7.27
C LEU A 174 14.52 -0.31 -8.26
N TYR A 175 15.74 -0.03 -7.82
CA TYR A 175 16.79 0.47 -8.72
C TYR A 175 17.09 -0.52 -9.85
N ALA A 176 17.18 -1.82 -9.56
CA ALA A 176 17.48 -2.84 -10.56
C ALA A 176 16.34 -3.06 -11.57
N ALA A 177 15.09 -2.83 -11.15
CA ALA A 177 13.91 -2.88 -12.00
C ALA A 177 13.94 -1.75 -13.06
N ASP A 178 14.36 -0.54 -12.69
CA ASP A 178 14.52 0.56 -13.63
C ASP A 178 15.79 1.39 -13.35
N PRO A 179 16.97 0.91 -13.78
CA PRO A 179 18.24 1.57 -13.47
C PRO A 179 18.44 2.88 -14.24
N LYS A 180 17.55 3.20 -15.20
CA LYS A 180 17.61 4.44 -15.97
C LYS A 180 16.77 5.55 -15.34
N ARG A 181 15.79 5.19 -14.50
CA ARG A 181 15.02 6.16 -13.74
C ARG A 181 15.90 6.88 -12.73
N ASN A 182 15.74 8.19 -12.66
CA ASN A 182 16.38 9.01 -11.66
C ASN A 182 15.52 9.03 -10.38
N PHE A 183 15.77 8.13 -9.43
CA PHE A 183 15.03 8.06 -8.17
C PHE A 183 15.26 9.28 -7.28
N HIS A 184 16.32 10.06 -7.51
CA HIS A 184 16.50 11.34 -6.82
C HIS A 184 15.39 12.35 -7.09
N ALA A 185 14.70 12.23 -8.24
CA ALA A 185 13.58 13.09 -8.60
C ALA A 185 12.46 13.06 -7.54
N VAL A 186 12.22 11.89 -6.94
CA VAL A 186 11.24 11.74 -5.85
C VAL A 186 11.64 12.57 -4.64
N VAL A 187 12.87 12.41 -4.15
CA VAL A 187 13.38 13.17 -2.99
C VAL A 187 13.38 14.68 -3.25
N ALA A 188 13.74 15.08 -4.47
CA ALA A 188 13.74 16.49 -4.87
C ALA A 188 12.32 17.08 -4.93
N ALA A 189 11.34 16.31 -5.38
CA ALA A 189 9.95 16.73 -5.56
C ALA A 189 9.13 16.71 -4.26
N LEU A 190 9.52 15.88 -3.28
CA LEU A 190 8.80 15.73 -2.02
C LEU A 190 8.79 17.03 -1.19
N PRO A 191 7.60 17.53 -0.79
CA PRO A 191 7.52 18.52 0.27
C PRO A 191 8.16 17.99 1.55
N LYS A 192 8.85 18.87 2.30
CA LYS A 192 9.53 18.52 3.58
C LYS A 192 8.65 17.78 4.59
N ARG A 193 7.33 17.89 4.46
CA ARG A 193 6.33 17.19 5.26
C ARG A 193 6.30 15.68 5.02
N LEU A 194 6.48 15.26 3.77
CA LEU A 194 6.37 13.86 3.33
C LEU A 194 7.72 13.13 3.31
N TYR A 195 8.83 13.88 3.34
CA TYR A 195 10.19 13.35 3.36
C TYR A 195 10.51 12.62 4.68
N TYR A 196 11.15 11.45 4.59
CA TYR A 196 11.72 10.75 5.74
C TYR A 196 13.25 10.87 5.75
N SER A 197 13.82 11.28 6.88
CA SER A 197 15.27 11.26 7.04
C SER A 197 15.83 9.83 7.09
N LEU A 198 17.09 9.63 6.72
CA LEU A 198 17.73 8.30 6.79
C LEU A 198 17.58 7.62 8.18
N PRO A 199 17.78 8.31 9.31
CA PRO A 199 17.49 7.72 10.63
C PRO A 199 16.02 7.30 10.83
N GLU A 200 15.06 8.03 10.26
CA GLU A 200 13.64 7.69 10.31
C GLU A 200 13.33 6.46 9.47
N LEU A 201 13.91 6.33 8.27
CA LEU A 201 13.76 5.13 7.42
C LEU A 201 14.30 3.88 8.12
N ILE A 202 15.48 3.97 8.74
CA ILE A 202 16.07 2.85 9.53
C ILE A 202 15.18 2.50 10.74
N LEU A 203 14.58 3.50 11.38
CA LEU A 203 13.68 3.28 12.51
C LEU A 203 12.36 2.63 12.07
N MET A 204 11.83 3.04 10.92
CA MET A 204 10.65 2.44 10.28
C MET A 204 10.88 0.96 9.97
N GLU A 205 12.03 0.63 9.39
CA GLU A 205 12.45 -0.75 9.13
C GLU A 205 12.55 -1.58 10.41
N LYS A 206 13.22 -1.08 11.46
CA LYS A 206 13.31 -1.76 12.77
C LYS A 206 11.95 -2.04 13.41
N ARG A 207 10.90 -1.35 12.96
CA ARG A 207 9.51 -1.49 13.42
C ARG A 207 8.61 -2.23 12.41
N GLY A 208 9.18 -2.86 11.40
CA GLY A 208 8.46 -3.68 10.41
C GLY A 208 7.60 -2.86 9.45
N ARG A 209 7.98 -1.61 9.15
CA ARG A 209 7.27 -0.76 8.18
C ARG A 209 7.76 -0.88 6.74
N PHE A 210 8.91 -1.52 6.55
CA PHE A 210 9.35 -2.03 5.25
C PHE A 210 8.83 -3.45 5.16
N ALA A 211 7.75 -3.65 4.40
CA ALA A 211 7.16 -4.96 4.23
C ALA A 211 8.08 -5.85 3.38
N GLU A 212 8.21 -7.11 3.78
CA GLU A 212 8.88 -8.09 2.93
C GLU A 212 8.07 -8.29 1.65
N SER A 213 8.74 -8.44 0.52
CA SER A 213 8.05 -8.71 -0.73
C SER A 213 7.49 -10.13 -0.75
N ALA A 214 6.51 -10.40 -1.62
CA ALA A 214 5.99 -11.76 -1.82
C ALA A 214 7.11 -12.78 -2.11
N TYR A 215 8.13 -12.36 -2.88
CA TYR A 215 9.29 -13.18 -3.15
C TYR A 215 10.06 -13.51 -1.86
N ASP A 216 10.42 -12.50 -1.06
CA ASP A 216 11.16 -12.69 0.20
C ASP A 216 10.43 -13.65 1.14
N GLN A 217 9.11 -13.46 1.29
CA GLN A 217 8.27 -14.24 2.20
C GLN A 217 8.08 -15.70 1.75
N PHE A 218 7.89 -15.95 0.45
CA PHE A 218 7.41 -17.25 -0.02
C PHE A 218 8.32 -17.96 -1.01
N ASP A 219 9.04 -17.24 -1.86
CA ASP A 219 9.78 -17.84 -2.98
C ASP A 219 11.29 -17.86 -2.76
N SER A 220 11.80 -16.99 -1.89
CA SER A 220 13.24 -16.86 -1.63
C SER A 220 13.85 -18.16 -1.07
N PRO A 221 15.13 -18.44 -1.32
CA PRO A 221 15.82 -19.60 -0.73
C PRO A 221 15.93 -19.52 0.81
N TYR A 222 15.62 -18.37 1.40
CA TYR A 222 15.61 -18.14 2.84
C TYR A 222 14.20 -18.23 3.46
N SER A 223 13.16 -18.35 2.63
CA SER A 223 11.77 -18.53 3.07
C SER A 223 11.53 -19.88 3.74
N THR A 224 10.49 -19.97 4.55
CA THR A 224 10.08 -21.23 5.18
C THR A 224 9.57 -22.22 4.13
N ALA A 225 9.89 -23.51 4.31
CA ALA A 225 9.46 -24.56 3.38
C ALA A 225 7.93 -24.82 3.44
N SER A 226 7.28 -24.41 4.52
CA SER A 226 5.83 -24.54 4.73
C SER A 226 5.29 -23.26 5.35
N ILE A 227 4.10 -22.84 4.93
CA ILE A 227 3.40 -21.68 5.52
C ILE A 227 3.11 -21.98 6.99
N LEU A 228 3.66 -21.19 7.90
CA LEU A 228 3.32 -21.25 9.32
C LEU A 228 1.98 -20.55 9.54
N PHE A 229 1.27 -20.89 10.61
CA PHE A 229 0.01 -20.21 10.95
C PHE A 229 0.18 -18.70 11.13
N ALA A 230 1.37 -18.26 11.56
CA ALA A 230 1.72 -16.84 11.68
C ALA A 230 1.73 -16.12 10.31
N ASP A 231 2.15 -16.80 9.25
CA ASP A 231 2.35 -16.23 7.91
C ASP A 231 1.05 -16.29 7.06
N LEU A 232 -0.01 -16.91 7.59
CA LEU A 232 -1.29 -17.06 6.90
C LEU A 232 -1.98 -15.70 6.69
N ARG A 233 -1.80 -14.77 7.65
CA ARG A 233 -2.31 -13.40 7.51
C ARG A 233 -1.62 -12.69 6.35
N ASP A 234 -0.32 -12.86 6.23
CA ASP A 234 0.49 -12.16 5.24
C ASP A 234 0.16 -12.65 3.83
N LEU A 235 0.00 -13.97 3.67
CA LEU A 235 -0.52 -14.56 2.43
C LEU A 235 -1.89 -13.98 2.03
N LEU A 236 -2.84 -13.92 2.97
CA LEU A 236 -4.19 -13.38 2.71
C LEU A 236 -4.20 -11.86 2.44
N SER A 237 -3.13 -11.15 2.81
CA SER A 237 -2.95 -9.72 2.58
C SER A 237 -2.09 -9.38 1.36
N LEU A 238 -1.65 -10.39 0.58
CA LEU A 238 -0.95 -10.16 -0.67
C LEU A 238 -1.71 -9.18 -1.57
N SER A 239 -0.97 -8.32 -2.23
CA SER A 239 -1.49 -7.32 -3.16
C SER A 239 -0.56 -7.24 -4.36
N ALA A 240 -1.17 -6.98 -5.53
CA ALA A 240 -0.46 -6.83 -6.79
C ALA A 240 0.48 -5.62 -6.71
N HIS A 241 1.78 -5.85 -6.85
CA HIS A 241 2.78 -4.78 -6.93
C HIS A 241 3.72 -5.10 -8.09
N GLY A 242 3.45 -4.52 -9.26
CA GLY A 242 4.29 -4.65 -10.45
C GLY A 242 5.17 -3.44 -10.74
N GLU A 243 4.77 -2.25 -10.29
CA GLU A 243 5.54 -1.01 -10.42
C GLU A 243 5.60 -0.28 -9.07
N ALA A 244 6.67 0.48 -8.86
CA ALA A 244 6.83 1.33 -7.68
C ALA A 244 5.72 2.39 -7.68
N SER A 245 4.67 2.16 -6.90
CA SER A 245 3.61 3.14 -6.70
C SER A 245 4.22 4.44 -6.19
N LEU A 246 3.81 5.58 -6.78
CA LEU A 246 4.22 6.90 -6.30
C LEU A 246 3.78 7.16 -4.84
N GLU A 247 2.84 6.36 -4.33
CA GLU A 247 2.38 6.37 -2.93
C GLU A 247 3.37 5.69 -1.97
N ASP A 248 4.24 4.80 -2.46
CA ASP A 248 5.27 4.12 -1.66
C ASP A 248 6.53 5.00 -1.52
N ILE A 249 6.34 6.11 -0.82
CA ILE A 249 7.40 7.12 -0.60
C ILE A 249 8.64 6.49 0.06
N ALA A 250 8.46 5.61 1.04
CA ALA A 250 9.59 5.00 1.76
C ALA A 250 10.41 4.07 0.85
N GLY A 251 9.76 3.28 0.00
CA GLY A 251 10.45 2.46 -1.00
C GLY A 251 11.20 3.30 -2.03
N LEU A 252 10.57 4.35 -2.56
CA LEU A 252 11.19 5.26 -3.53
C LEU A 252 12.37 6.06 -2.93
N GLU A 253 12.25 6.49 -1.68
CA GLU A 253 13.35 7.11 -0.94
C GLU A 253 14.49 6.13 -0.69
N ALA A 254 14.20 4.86 -0.37
CA ALA A 254 15.21 3.82 -0.25
C ALA A 254 15.94 3.56 -1.59
N ALA A 255 15.21 3.56 -2.71
CA ALA A 255 15.80 3.46 -4.04
C ALA A 255 16.71 4.66 -4.36
N SER A 256 16.27 5.88 -4.03
CA SER A 256 17.09 7.09 -4.13
C SER A 256 18.34 7.01 -3.25
N PHE A 257 18.26 6.46 -2.04
CA PHE A 257 19.42 6.27 -1.18
C PHE A 257 20.41 5.26 -1.76
N VAL A 258 19.92 4.13 -2.31
CA VAL A 258 20.76 3.14 -2.99
C VAL A 258 21.43 3.74 -4.23
N GLN A 259 20.69 4.50 -5.04
CA GLN A 259 21.25 5.22 -6.19
C GLN A 259 22.35 6.19 -5.76
N PHE A 260 22.14 6.93 -4.67
CA PHE A 260 23.15 7.84 -4.12
C PHE A 260 24.43 7.09 -3.74
N VAL A 261 24.32 5.95 -3.05
CA VAL A 261 25.48 5.10 -2.71
C VAL A 261 26.19 4.61 -3.97
N ILE A 262 25.45 4.19 -5.00
CA ILE A 262 26.03 3.74 -6.27
C ILE A 262 26.81 4.88 -6.94
N GLU A 263 26.24 6.08 -6.99
CA GLU A 263 26.83 7.20 -7.70
C GLU A 263 28.02 7.84 -6.95
N THR A 264 28.04 7.77 -5.63
CA THR A 264 29.02 8.50 -4.80
C THR A 264 30.07 7.62 -4.13
N GLU A 265 29.77 6.35 -3.83
CA GLU A 265 30.60 5.49 -2.96
C GLU A 265 31.26 4.31 -3.70
N GLY A 266 31.30 4.33 -5.03
CA GLY A 266 32.03 3.32 -5.83
C GLY A 266 31.17 2.29 -6.55
N GLY A 267 29.94 2.67 -6.93
CA GLY A 267 29.07 1.85 -7.76
C GLY A 267 28.32 0.75 -7.00
N ILE A 268 27.80 -0.22 -7.76
CA ILE A 268 27.10 -1.41 -7.24
C ILE A 268 27.92 -2.16 -6.18
N GLY A 269 29.25 -2.13 -6.29
CA GLY A 269 30.16 -2.75 -5.32
C GLY A 269 30.01 -2.20 -3.90
N ALA A 270 29.68 -0.92 -3.74
CA ALA A 270 29.48 -0.29 -2.43
C ALA A 270 28.22 -0.83 -1.74
N VAL A 271 27.11 -0.91 -2.47
CA VAL A 271 25.86 -1.51 -1.97
C VAL A 271 26.08 -2.96 -1.56
N LYS A 272 26.82 -3.72 -2.38
CA LYS A 272 27.18 -5.12 -2.07
C LYS A 272 28.04 -5.24 -0.80
N GLN A 273 28.90 -4.27 -0.47
CA GLN A 273 29.66 -4.29 0.79
C GLN A 273 28.76 -4.12 2.03
N ALA A 274 27.68 -3.36 1.90
CA ALA A 274 26.63 -3.26 2.91
C ALA A 274 25.65 -4.46 2.90
N TRP A 275 25.81 -5.42 2.00
CA TRP A 275 24.94 -6.60 1.96
C TRP A 275 25.37 -7.65 3.00
N GLY A 276 24.40 -8.32 3.61
CA GLY A 276 24.63 -9.40 4.56
C GLY A 276 23.89 -9.23 5.89
N ARG A 277 24.29 -10.00 6.90
CA ARG A 277 23.67 -9.99 8.22
C ARG A 277 24.11 -8.79 9.06
N GLY A 278 23.17 -8.21 9.80
CA GLY A 278 23.39 -7.08 10.68
C GLY A 278 22.19 -6.13 10.70
N SER A 279 22.23 -5.14 11.59
CA SER A 279 21.28 -4.02 11.54
C SER A 279 21.66 -3.07 10.42
N THR A 280 20.70 -2.38 9.83
CA THR A 280 20.91 -1.44 8.72
C THR A 280 21.92 -0.35 9.03
N ASP A 281 21.93 0.17 10.26
CA ASP A 281 22.94 1.12 10.72
C ASP A 281 24.36 0.52 10.65
N SER A 282 24.53 -0.74 11.07
CA SER A 282 25.82 -1.43 10.98
C SER A 282 26.21 -1.74 9.54
N LEU A 283 25.23 -2.00 8.66
CA LEU A 283 25.46 -2.31 7.25
C LEU A 283 25.89 -1.05 6.48
N ILE A 284 25.19 0.07 6.65
CA ILE A 284 25.55 1.37 6.06
C ILE A 284 26.94 1.81 6.53
N SER A 285 27.29 1.56 7.80
CA SER A 285 28.62 1.89 8.33
C SER A 285 29.80 1.17 7.66
N ARG A 286 29.53 0.12 6.87
CA ARG A 286 30.55 -0.57 6.06
C ARG A 286 30.91 0.21 4.78
N ILE A 287 29.99 1.07 4.32
CA ILE A 287 30.21 1.96 3.18
C ILE A 287 30.88 3.24 3.69
N ASP A 288 30.22 3.93 4.61
CA ASP A 288 30.69 5.19 5.18
C ASP A 288 30.56 5.17 6.71
N SER A 289 31.67 5.42 7.40
CA SER A 289 31.75 5.48 8.87
C SER A 289 31.22 6.78 9.48
N ALA A 290 30.83 7.76 8.66
CA ALA A 290 30.21 8.99 9.12
C ALA A 290 28.90 8.73 9.89
N PRO A 291 28.48 9.65 10.79
CA PRO A 291 27.19 9.55 11.45
C PRO A 291 26.05 9.48 10.44
N LEU A 292 25.04 8.62 10.67
CA LEU A 292 23.88 8.45 9.78
C LEU A 292 23.15 9.76 9.43
N ALA A 293 23.12 10.73 10.35
CA ALA A 293 22.52 12.03 10.11
C ALA A 293 23.36 12.91 9.15
N GLU A 294 24.66 12.66 9.06
CA GLU A 294 25.54 13.32 8.09
C GLU A 294 25.39 12.68 6.71
N ILE A 295 25.42 11.35 6.63
CA ILE A 295 25.14 10.60 5.40
C ILE A 295 23.76 11.00 4.85
N GLY A 296 22.73 11.03 5.70
CA GLY A 296 21.38 11.41 5.30
C GLY A 296 21.27 12.85 4.79
N ARG A 297 22.05 13.80 5.35
CA ARG A 297 22.11 15.18 4.84
C ARG A 297 22.84 15.26 3.50
N ALA A 298 23.93 14.52 3.33
CA ALA A 298 24.65 14.43 2.07
C ALA A 298 23.75 13.87 0.97
N TRP A 299 23.07 12.76 1.24
CA TRP A 299 22.07 12.18 0.34
C TRP A 299 20.96 13.16 -0.01
N TYR A 300 20.33 13.80 0.97
CA TYR A 300 19.24 14.76 0.73
C TYR A 300 19.69 15.93 -0.15
N SER A 301 20.89 16.47 0.11
CA SER A 301 21.46 17.55 -0.70
C SER A 301 21.75 17.10 -2.12
N TYR A 302 22.40 15.94 -2.28
CA TYR A 302 22.75 15.37 -3.58
C TYR A 302 21.49 15.10 -4.41
N ALA A 303 20.49 14.46 -3.81
CA ALA A 303 19.23 14.14 -4.47
C ALA A 303 18.44 15.41 -4.83
N GLY A 304 18.45 16.43 -3.99
CA GLY A 304 17.80 17.73 -4.27
C GLY A 304 18.43 18.53 -5.41
N GLU A 305 19.68 18.25 -5.77
CA GLU A 305 20.38 18.82 -6.92
C GLU A 305 20.12 17.99 -8.18
N HIS A 306 20.48 16.70 -8.15
CA HIS A 306 20.43 15.81 -9.31
C HIS A 306 19.01 15.37 -9.69
N GLY A 307 18.09 15.33 -8.71
CA GLY A 307 16.69 14.95 -8.97
C GLY A 307 15.94 15.95 -9.85
N LYS A 308 16.33 17.23 -9.84
CA LYS A 308 15.70 18.27 -10.66
C LYS A 308 16.00 18.16 -12.15
N GLU A 309 17.02 17.39 -12.51
CA GLU A 309 17.42 17.15 -13.89
C GLU A 309 16.55 16.07 -14.56
N SER A 310 15.74 15.35 -13.77
CA SER A 310 14.84 14.33 -14.30
C SER A 310 13.70 14.92 -15.11
N SER A 311 13.34 14.25 -16.20
CA SER A 311 12.24 14.67 -17.07
C SER A 311 10.87 14.62 -16.38
N ASP A 312 10.69 13.75 -15.38
CA ASP A 312 9.44 13.61 -14.62
C ASP A 312 9.38 14.53 -13.38
N PHE A 313 10.40 15.35 -13.13
CA PHE A 313 10.50 16.17 -11.90
C PHE A 313 9.30 17.11 -11.71
N SER A 314 8.86 17.81 -12.76
CA SER A 314 7.70 18.72 -12.70
C SER A 314 6.42 17.96 -12.36
N MET A 315 6.19 16.82 -13.02
CA MET A 315 5.03 15.95 -12.75
C MET A 315 5.04 15.46 -11.29
N LEU A 316 6.18 14.96 -10.81
CA LEU A 316 6.33 14.49 -9.43
C LEU A 316 6.12 15.62 -8.43
N THR A 317 6.61 16.82 -8.73
CA THR A 317 6.45 17.99 -7.86
C THR A 317 4.96 18.36 -7.71
N ALA A 318 4.22 18.42 -8.82
CA ALA A 318 2.78 18.63 -8.79
C ALA A 318 2.05 17.51 -8.03
N TYR A 319 2.41 16.25 -8.29
CA TYR A 319 1.84 15.08 -7.62
C TYR A 319 2.02 15.14 -6.10
N TYR A 320 3.26 15.34 -5.63
CA TYR A 320 3.55 15.35 -4.20
C TYR A 320 3.06 16.61 -3.49
N ARG A 321 2.92 17.74 -4.19
CA ARG A 321 2.27 18.94 -3.65
C ARG A 321 0.78 18.71 -3.43
N LEU A 322 0.08 18.14 -4.42
CA LEU A 322 -1.32 17.74 -4.25
C LEU A 322 -1.47 16.73 -3.11
N ALA A 323 -0.61 15.72 -3.09
CA ALA A 323 -0.55 14.69 -2.04
C ALA A 323 -0.33 15.27 -0.63
N ALA A 324 0.42 16.37 -0.51
CA ALA A 324 0.71 17.00 0.77
C ALA A 324 -0.34 18.05 1.21
N GLY A 325 -1.39 18.26 0.42
CA GLY A 325 -2.43 19.26 0.72
C GLY A 325 -2.10 20.68 0.27
N TYR A 326 -1.34 20.82 -0.82
CA TYR A 326 -1.04 22.11 -1.46
C TYR A 326 -1.65 22.17 -2.88
N PRO A 327 -2.98 22.03 -3.05
CA PRO A 327 -3.60 21.94 -4.37
C PRO A 327 -3.42 23.22 -5.20
N ASP A 328 -3.40 24.40 -4.56
CA ASP A 328 -3.20 25.69 -5.24
C ASP A 328 -1.79 25.83 -5.81
N THR A 329 -0.79 25.47 -5.02
CA THR A 329 0.61 25.47 -5.45
C THR A 329 0.82 24.44 -6.56
N ALA A 330 0.21 23.26 -6.45
CA ALA A 330 0.27 22.23 -7.49
C ALA A 330 -0.39 22.70 -8.80
N TRP A 331 -1.57 23.31 -8.72
CA TRP A 331 -2.27 23.82 -9.91
C TRP A 331 -1.54 25.00 -10.57
N THR A 332 -0.96 25.90 -9.77
CA THR A 332 -0.17 27.03 -10.30
C THR A 332 1.01 26.53 -11.13
N GLU A 333 1.62 25.40 -10.75
CA GLU A 333 2.68 24.77 -11.52
C GLU A 333 2.14 24.08 -12.78
N CYS A 334 1.11 23.24 -12.65
CA CYS A 334 0.49 22.53 -13.77
C CYS A 334 -0.04 23.47 -14.87
N SER A 335 -0.69 24.57 -14.48
CA SER A 335 -1.30 25.55 -15.40
C SER A 335 -0.25 26.38 -16.16
N ALA A 336 1.00 26.38 -15.71
CA ALA A 336 2.10 27.04 -16.39
C ALA A 336 2.79 26.15 -17.44
N TRP A 337 2.46 24.85 -17.51
CA TRP A 337 3.04 23.95 -18.48
C TRP A 337 2.52 24.21 -19.90
N ASP A 338 3.37 23.97 -20.91
CA ASP A 338 2.95 24.06 -22.31
C ASP A 338 2.09 22.85 -22.66
N GLU A 339 0.79 23.09 -22.85
CA GLU A 339 -0.20 22.04 -23.17
C GLU A 339 0.12 21.25 -24.43
N SER A 340 0.92 21.79 -25.35
CA SER A 340 1.30 21.09 -26.58
C SER A 340 2.36 20.01 -26.37
N ASP A 341 3.09 20.05 -25.25
CA ASP A 341 4.21 19.16 -24.94
C ASP A 341 3.93 18.21 -23.77
N LEU A 342 2.75 18.30 -23.14
CA LEU A 342 2.42 17.46 -21.98
C LEU A 342 2.31 15.98 -22.33
N THR A 343 3.03 15.16 -21.56
CA THR A 343 2.84 13.71 -21.48
C THR A 343 1.47 13.34 -20.90
N GLN A 344 1.01 12.10 -21.12
CA GLN A 344 -0.26 11.63 -20.54
C GLN A 344 -0.25 11.71 -19.00
N GLY A 345 0.86 11.37 -18.34
CA GLY A 345 1.00 11.45 -16.89
C GLY A 345 0.88 12.89 -16.35
N GLU A 346 1.50 13.85 -17.03
CA GLU A 346 1.39 15.27 -16.69
C GLU A 346 -0.04 15.79 -16.89
N ARG A 347 -0.71 15.41 -17.98
CA ARG A 347 -2.13 15.77 -18.18
C ARG A 347 -3.01 15.19 -17.07
N MET A 348 -2.79 13.94 -16.68
CA MET A 348 -3.55 13.29 -15.61
C MET A 348 -3.41 14.03 -14.28
N ILE A 349 -2.19 14.44 -13.90
CA ILE A 349 -2.00 15.18 -12.64
C ILE A 349 -2.56 16.61 -12.75
N ALA A 350 -2.42 17.27 -13.90
CA ALA A 350 -2.98 18.60 -14.14
C ALA A 350 -4.52 18.59 -14.00
N VAL A 351 -5.21 17.57 -14.53
CA VAL A 351 -6.66 17.38 -14.33
C VAL A 351 -7.01 17.30 -12.85
N ARG A 352 -6.29 16.47 -12.08
CA ARG A 352 -6.54 16.31 -10.64
C ARG A 352 -6.32 17.61 -9.87
N CYS A 353 -5.25 18.33 -10.19
CA CYS A 353 -4.96 19.64 -9.60
C CYS A 353 -6.07 20.66 -9.92
N ALA A 354 -6.51 20.74 -11.19
CA ALA A 354 -7.60 21.63 -11.62
C ALA A 354 -8.89 21.35 -10.85
N LEU A 355 -9.29 20.07 -10.74
CA LEU A 355 -10.47 19.66 -9.98
C LEU A 355 -10.33 20.01 -8.48
N ALA A 356 -9.13 19.83 -7.89
CA ALA A 356 -8.87 20.12 -6.49
C ALA A 356 -8.88 21.63 -6.14
N VAL A 357 -8.77 22.50 -7.13
CA VAL A 357 -8.90 23.96 -6.96
C VAL A 357 -10.21 24.54 -7.51
N GLY A 358 -11.04 23.72 -8.17
CA GLY A 358 -12.32 24.15 -8.73
C GLY A 358 -12.28 24.70 -10.14
N GLU A 359 -11.17 24.53 -10.85
CA GLU A 359 -11.02 24.89 -12.27
C GLU A 359 -11.64 23.81 -13.17
N PHE A 360 -12.94 23.59 -13.01
CA PHE A 360 -13.66 22.48 -13.65
C PHE A 360 -13.63 22.57 -15.19
N ALA A 361 -13.63 23.78 -15.75
CA ALA A 361 -13.56 24.00 -17.19
C ALA A 361 -12.21 23.56 -17.76
N ASP A 362 -11.11 23.89 -17.07
CA ASP A 362 -9.77 23.45 -17.47
C ASP A 362 -9.60 21.95 -17.28
N ALA A 363 -10.10 21.39 -16.18
CA ALA A 363 -10.12 19.94 -15.98
C ALA A 363 -10.82 19.22 -17.15
N GLN A 364 -12.02 19.67 -17.54
CA GLN A 364 -12.78 19.07 -18.65
C GLN A 364 -12.02 19.19 -19.99
N ARG A 365 -11.40 20.34 -20.25
CA ARG A 365 -10.59 20.58 -21.44
C ARG A 365 -9.38 19.64 -21.48
N LEU A 366 -8.63 19.51 -20.39
CA LEU A 366 -7.46 18.64 -20.30
C LEU A 366 -7.83 17.15 -20.43
N VAL A 367 -8.92 16.70 -19.78
CA VAL A 367 -9.42 15.32 -19.91
C VAL A 367 -9.77 14.98 -21.36
N SER A 368 -10.34 15.92 -22.11
CA SER A 368 -10.71 15.70 -23.52
C SER A 368 -9.51 15.43 -24.45
N GLN A 369 -8.30 15.74 -23.99
CA GLN A 369 -7.04 15.57 -24.71
C GLN A 369 -6.27 14.30 -24.30
N LEU A 370 -6.81 13.50 -23.37
CA LEU A 370 -6.24 12.21 -22.99
C LEU A 370 -6.56 11.13 -24.04
N ASP A 371 -5.66 10.16 -24.16
CA ASP A 371 -5.88 8.98 -25.00
C ASP A 371 -7.03 8.10 -24.44
N GLU A 372 -7.69 7.32 -25.29
CA GLU A 372 -8.74 6.39 -24.85
C GLU A 372 -8.16 5.29 -23.95
N GLY A 373 -8.87 4.96 -22.87
CA GLY A 373 -8.48 3.91 -21.92
C GLY A 373 -9.01 4.17 -20.52
N ASP A 374 -8.84 3.19 -19.62
CA ASP A 374 -9.40 3.17 -18.27
C ASP A 374 -9.09 4.46 -17.47
N LYS A 375 -7.89 5.01 -17.62
CA LYS A 375 -7.48 6.24 -16.91
C LYS A 375 -8.19 7.49 -17.41
N ARG A 376 -8.52 7.57 -18.70
CA ARG A 376 -9.36 8.65 -19.22
C ARG A 376 -10.80 8.48 -18.74
N GLU A 377 -11.33 7.27 -18.73
CA GLU A 377 -12.68 7.00 -18.22
C GLU A 377 -12.82 7.38 -16.75
N GLU A 378 -11.83 7.04 -15.92
CA GLU A 378 -11.72 7.45 -14.52
C GLU A 378 -11.80 8.99 -14.39
N LEU A 379 -10.94 9.72 -15.10
CA LEU A 379 -10.87 11.18 -15.01
C LEU A 379 -12.08 11.88 -15.65
N MET A 380 -12.68 11.31 -16.68
CA MET A 380 -13.98 11.76 -17.21
C MET A 380 -15.09 11.57 -16.18
N GLY A 381 -15.06 10.46 -15.44
CA GLY A 381 -15.94 10.20 -14.30
C GLY A 381 -15.83 11.31 -13.26
N PHE A 382 -14.61 11.68 -12.86
CA PHE A 382 -14.38 12.80 -11.95
C PHE A 382 -14.85 14.14 -12.52
N SER A 383 -14.49 14.46 -13.77
CA SER A 383 -14.91 15.72 -14.40
C SER A 383 -16.44 15.84 -14.43
N SER A 384 -17.15 14.74 -14.69
CA SER A 384 -18.61 14.69 -14.68
C SER A 384 -19.16 14.83 -13.26
N LEU A 385 -18.56 14.15 -12.29
CA LEU A 385 -18.94 14.19 -10.89
C LEU A 385 -18.86 15.60 -10.31
N TYR A 386 -17.78 16.33 -10.59
CA TYR A 386 -17.51 17.67 -10.04
C TYR A 386 -18.12 18.82 -10.85
N THR A 387 -18.79 18.52 -11.97
CA THR A 387 -19.39 19.56 -12.82
C THR A 387 -20.42 20.39 -12.05
N GLY A 388 -20.26 21.71 -12.05
CA GLY A 388 -21.21 22.65 -11.44
C GLY A 388 -21.20 22.70 -9.91
N TRP A 389 -20.16 22.16 -9.28
CA TRP A 389 -19.96 22.28 -7.84
C TRP A 389 -19.75 23.73 -7.41
N ILE A 390 -20.26 24.05 -6.23
CA ILE A 390 -20.11 25.37 -5.62
C ILE A 390 -18.80 25.35 -4.83
N VAL A 391 -17.93 26.32 -5.11
CA VAL A 391 -16.66 26.50 -4.38
C VAL A 391 -16.80 27.71 -3.46
N GLN A 392 -16.49 27.52 -2.18
CA GLN A 392 -16.44 28.59 -1.18
C GLN A 392 -15.09 28.55 -0.48
N GLU A 393 -14.49 29.72 -0.26
CA GLU A 393 -13.15 29.81 0.32
C GLU A 393 -13.08 30.84 1.43
N ALA A 394 -12.37 30.48 2.49
CA ALA A 394 -11.96 31.37 3.57
C ALA A 394 -10.45 31.20 3.83
N THR A 395 -9.95 31.89 4.86
CA THR A 395 -8.57 31.71 5.27
C THR A 395 -8.41 30.30 5.85
N GLY A 396 -7.58 29.46 5.23
CA GLY A 396 -7.28 28.12 5.71
C GLY A 396 -8.33 27.04 5.42
N VAL A 397 -9.49 27.36 4.81
CA VAL A 397 -10.55 26.38 4.49
C VAL A 397 -11.08 26.58 3.07
N ARG A 398 -11.27 25.48 2.34
CA ARG A 398 -11.98 25.42 1.05
C ARG A 398 -13.11 24.40 1.13
N LEU A 399 -14.31 24.80 0.71
CA LEU A 399 -15.48 23.93 0.60
C LEU A 399 -15.86 23.74 -0.86
N PHE A 400 -16.00 22.48 -1.24
CA PHE A 400 -16.60 22.03 -2.48
C PHE A 400 -17.96 21.42 -2.13
N ILE A 401 -19.05 22.00 -2.66
CA ILE A 401 -20.41 21.57 -2.34
C ILE A 401 -21.10 21.11 -3.62
N SER A 402 -21.56 19.85 -3.63
CA SER A 402 -22.33 19.31 -4.74
C SER A 402 -23.62 20.13 -4.97
N PRO A 403 -23.95 20.46 -6.23
CA PRO A 403 -25.18 21.20 -6.53
C PRO A 403 -26.44 20.37 -6.22
N GLN A 404 -26.30 19.05 -6.09
CA GLN A 404 -27.38 18.12 -5.73
C GLN A 404 -27.72 18.17 -4.24
N LEU A 405 -26.87 18.79 -3.41
CA LEU A 405 -27.12 18.89 -1.98
C LEU A 405 -28.19 19.95 -1.66
N PRO A 406 -29.25 19.62 -0.91
CA PRO A 406 -30.28 20.56 -0.48
C PRO A 406 -29.68 21.73 0.30
N ALA A 407 -30.24 22.94 0.16
CA ALA A 407 -29.65 24.16 0.73
C ALA A 407 -29.51 24.09 2.27
N GLU A 408 -30.47 23.45 2.93
CA GLU A 408 -30.53 23.21 4.37
C GLU A 408 -29.46 22.23 4.90
N GLU A 409 -28.90 21.38 4.03
CA GLU A 409 -27.85 20.42 4.38
C GLU A 409 -26.45 20.94 4.00
N ARG A 410 -26.36 22.12 3.37
CA ARG A 410 -25.08 22.69 2.96
C ARG A 410 -24.31 23.20 4.18
N PRO A 411 -23.03 22.84 4.32
CA PRO A 411 -22.19 23.40 5.37
C PRO A 411 -22.02 24.92 5.16
N GLU A 412 -22.05 25.66 6.25
CA GLU A 412 -21.69 27.08 6.23
C GLU A 412 -20.18 27.24 6.38
N LEU A 413 -19.53 27.88 5.40
CA LEU A 413 -18.08 28.17 5.43
C LEU A 413 -17.61 28.79 6.75
N SER A 414 -18.37 29.77 7.28
CA SER A 414 -18.01 30.45 8.53
C SER A 414 -18.05 29.55 9.77
N VAL A 415 -18.87 28.49 9.75
CA VAL A 415 -18.94 27.51 10.84
C VAL A 415 -17.74 26.58 10.76
N VAL A 416 -17.43 26.05 9.57
CA VAL A 416 -16.27 25.18 9.35
C VAL A 416 -14.95 25.92 9.67
N GLU A 417 -14.82 27.17 9.24
CA GLU A 417 -13.65 28.02 9.54
C GLU A 417 -13.46 28.21 11.06
N LYS A 418 -14.54 28.48 11.81
CA LYS A 418 -14.47 28.60 13.27
C LYS A 418 -14.06 27.30 13.94
N LEU A 419 -14.57 26.15 13.47
CA LEU A 419 -14.19 24.84 13.99
C LEU A 419 -12.70 24.59 13.75
N TYR A 420 -12.23 24.76 12.51
CA TYR A 420 -10.83 24.58 12.13
C TYR A 420 -9.88 25.47 12.94
N ASN A 421 -10.16 26.77 13.02
CA ASN A 421 -9.32 27.71 13.76
C ASN A 421 -9.34 27.41 15.26
N GLY A 422 -10.50 27.09 15.84
CA GLY A 422 -10.61 26.73 17.25
C GLY A 422 -9.81 25.46 17.60
N MET A 423 -9.80 24.45 16.72
CA MET A 423 -8.98 23.25 16.90
C MET A 423 -7.49 23.54 16.76
N ALA A 424 -7.09 24.33 15.76
CA ALA A 424 -5.69 24.72 15.57
C ALA A 424 -5.15 25.49 16.78
N ASP A 425 -5.94 26.44 17.30
CA ASP A 425 -5.60 27.22 18.50
C ASP A 425 -5.48 26.30 19.73
N ARG A 426 -6.44 25.39 19.91
CA ARG A 426 -6.44 24.46 21.05
C ARG A 426 -5.25 23.50 21.04
N LEU A 427 -4.79 23.11 19.85
CA LEU A 427 -3.60 22.30 19.64
C LEU A 427 -2.30 23.12 19.63
N ALA A 428 -2.39 24.45 19.75
CA ALA A 428 -1.26 25.38 19.65
C ALA A 428 -0.44 25.19 18.36
N LEU A 429 -1.11 24.94 17.23
CA LEU A 429 -0.46 24.72 15.94
C LEU A 429 0.03 26.05 15.33
N SER A 430 1.25 26.03 14.79
CA SER A 430 1.77 27.16 14.03
C SER A 430 1.27 27.15 12.59
N ALA A 431 1.28 28.29 11.91
CA ALA A 431 0.93 28.37 10.48
C ALA A 431 1.82 27.45 9.61
N ALA A 432 3.02 27.10 10.06
CA ALA A 432 3.93 26.20 9.35
C ALA A 432 3.54 24.71 9.50
N ASP A 433 2.73 24.37 10.50
CA ASP A 433 2.23 23.01 10.74
C ASP A 433 0.87 22.78 10.06
N LEU A 434 0.17 23.85 9.67
CA LEU A 434 -1.13 23.81 9.03
C LEU A 434 -1.02 23.66 7.50
N PRO A 435 -2.02 23.05 6.83
CA PRO A 435 -2.12 23.09 5.37
C PRO A 435 -2.33 24.53 4.90
N GLU A 436 -2.02 24.82 3.63
CA GLU A 436 -2.37 26.10 3.01
C GLU A 436 -3.89 26.35 3.17
N ARG A 437 -4.67 25.32 2.84
CA ARG A 437 -6.09 25.21 3.16
C ARG A 437 -6.47 23.75 3.39
N ILE A 438 -7.28 23.48 4.40
CA ILE A 438 -7.98 22.19 4.47
C ILE A 438 -9.12 22.21 3.45
N THR A 439 -9.20 21.16 2.63
CA THR A 439 -10.17 21.08 1.52
C THR A 439 -11.24 20.05 1.87
N LEU A 440 -12.52 20.44 1.83
CA LEU A 440 -13.64 19.57 2.15
C LEU A 440 -14.59 19.45 0.96
N PHE A 441 -14.81 18.22 0.48
CA PHE A 441 -15.77 17.88 -0.55
C PHE A 441 -17.04 17.31 0.07
N PHE A 442 -18.18 17.99 -0.13
CA PHE A 442 -19.50 17.59 0.36
C PHE A 442 -20.33 16.96 -0.77
N TYR A 443 -20.38 15.64 -0.73
CA TYR A 443 -21.14 14.79 -1.65
C TYR A 443 -22.58 14.63 -1.17
N PRO A 444 -23.53 14.34 -2.08
CA PRO A 444 -24.92 14.09 -1.70
C PRO A 444 -25.11 12.69 -1.09
N ASN A 445 -24.23 11.72 -1.38
CA ASN A 445 -24.33 10.35 -0.90
C ASN A 445 -22.96 9.63 -0.90
N ALA A 446 -22.90 8.46 -0.24
CA ALA A 446 -21.67 7.69 -0.08
C ALA A 446 -21.12 7.12 -1.39
N GLY A 447 -21.98 6.76 -2.35
CA GLY A 447 -21.53 6.25 -3.66
C GLY A 447 -20.74 7.28 -4.45
N ASP A 448 -21.23 8.52 -4.46
CA ASP A 448 -20.53 9.65 -5.10
C ASP A 448 -19.24 10.00 -4.36
N ARG A 449 -19.25 9.93 -3.01
CA ARG A 449 -18.04 10.11 -2.19
C ARG A 449 -16.98 9.06 -2.52
N ASP A 450 -17.37 7.79 -2.58
CA ASP A 450 -16.47 6.67 -2.84
C ASP A 450 -15.90 6.73 -4.27
N ALA A 451 -16.67 7.27 -5.23
CA ALA A 451 -16.13 7.60 -6.55
C ALA A 451 -15.12 8.77 -6.48
N GLY A 452 -15.39 9.81 -5.70
CA GLY A 452 -14.57 11.02 -5.63
C GLY A 452 -13.31 10.94 -4.76
N ILE A 453 -13.24 10.02 -3.79
CA ILE A 453 -12.16 9.93 -2.79
C ILE A 453 -10.78 9.72 -3.40
N HIS A 454 -10.73 9.16 -4.60
CA HIS A 454 -9.49 8.90 -5.33
C HIS A 454 -8.95 10.14 -6.05
N LEU A 455 -9.58 11.32 -5.94
CA LEU A 455 -9.12 12.55 -6.59
C LEU A 455 -7.68 12.90 -6.17
N ALA A 456 -7.41 12.86 -4.86
CA ALA A 456 -6.09 13.09 -4.30
C ALA A 456 -5.35 11.74 -4.15
N PRO A 457 -4.04 11.70 -4.40
CA PRO A 457 -3.29 10.44 -4.49
C PRO A 457 -2.89 9.82 -3.14
N LEU A 458 -3.09 10.52 -2.02
CA LEU A 458 -2.86 9.97 -0.68
C LEU A 458 -4.17 9.97 0.12
N SER A 459 -4.23 9.18 1.20
CA SER A 459 -5.38 9.18 2.10
C SER A 459 -5.63 10.56 2.75
N GLY A 460 -6.90 10.84 3.09
CA GLY A 460 -7.35 12.11 3.65
C GLY A 460 -6.53 12.60 4.86
N GLU A 461 -6.17 11.67 5.75
CA GLU A 461 -5.37 11.91 6.95
C GLU A 461 -3.95 12.44 6.63
N LYS A 462 -3.42 12.15 5.44
CA LYS A 462 -2.09 12.56 5.01
C LYS A 462 -2.08 13.87 4.21
N ASN A 463 -3.18 14.18 3.52
CA ASN A 463 -3.26 15.23 2.50
C ASN A 463 -4.15 16.44 2.87
N ALA A 464 -4.79 16.46 4.05
CA ALA A 464 -5.74 17.52 4.47
C ALA A 464 -6.89 17.75 3.47
N THR A 465 -7.35 16.68 2.82
CA THR A 465 -8.53 16.64 1.97
C THR A 465 -9.55 15.67 2.56
N LEU A 466 -10.75 16.16 2.80
CA LEU A 466 -11.85 15.39 3.40
C LEU A 466 -12.97 15.21 2.39
N HIS A 467 -13.46 13.97 2.28
CA HIS A 467 -14.59 13.62 1.43
C HIS A 467 -15.76 13.22 2.34
N LEU A 468 -16.80 14.05 2.38
CA LEU A 468 -17.86 14.01 3.38
C LEU A 468 -19.25 13.90 2.74
N VAL A 469 -20.18 13.29 3.47
CA VAL A 469 -21.62 13.27 3.17
C VAL A 469 -22.40 13.95 4.31
N PRO A 470 -23.70 14.26 4.15
CA PRO A 470 -24.45 15.04 5.15
C PRO A 470 -24.58 14.37 6.51
N SER A 471 -24.46 13.05 6.56
CA SER A 471 -24.47 12.29 7.81
C SER A 471 -23.16 12.37 8.61
N ASP A 472 -22.08 12.88 8.01
CA ASP A 472 -20.76 12.91 8.66
C ASP A 472 -20.65 14.10 9.63
N ASP A 473 -19.98 13.87 10.77
CA ASP A 473 -19.69 14.91 11.75
C ASP A 473 -18.43 15.67 11.32
N VAL A 474 -18.61 16.82 10.66
CA VAL A 474 -17.51 17.65 10.14
C VAL A 474 -16.49 17.99 11.22
N ALA A 475 -16.94 18.28 12.45
CA ALA A 475 -16.03 18.62 13.54
C ALA A 475 -15.17 17.40 13.93
N LEU A 476 -15.76 16.21 13.96
CA LEU A 476 -15.03 14.98 14.27
C LEU A 476 -14.00 14.64 13.18
N GLU A 477 -14.37 14.75 11.90
CA GLU A 477 -13.46 14.43 10.78
C GLU A 477 -12.29 15.41 10.67
N LEU A 478 -12.55 16.70 10.91
CA LEU A 478 -11.47 17.70 11.07
C LEU A 478 -10.56 17.35 12.25
N ALA A 479 -11.14 16.98 13.39
CA ALA A 479 -10.40 16.66 14.60
C ALA A 479 -9.56 15.38 14.49
N ARG A 480 -9.96 14.41 13.65
CA ARG A 480 -9.16 13.23 13.31
C ARG A 480 -7.98 13.58 12.39
N THR A 481 -8.23 14.46 11.43
CA THR A 481 -7.26 14.77 10.37
C THR A 481 -6.19 15.75 10.81
N LEU A 482 -6.58 16.81 11.53
CA LEU A 482 -5.68 17.93 11.82
C LEU A 482 -4.44 17.54 12.66
N PRO A 483 -4.54 16.75 13.74
CA PRO A 483 -3.37 16.35 14.51
C PRO A 483 -2.42 15.44 13.73
N VAL A 484 -2.96 14.45 13.03
CA VAL A 484 -2.18 13.54 12.16
C VAL A 484 -1.49 14.34 11.07
N TYR A 485 -2.20 15.29 10.48
CA TYR A 485 -1.62 16.20 9.51
C TYR A 485 -0.48 16.98 10.15
N ALA A 486 -0.76 17.83 11.13
CA ALA A 486 0.20 18.78 11.69
C ALA A 486 1.44 18.12 12.29
N TRP A 487 1.29 16.98 12.96
CA TRP A 487 2.38 16.32 13.67
C TRP A 487 3.13 15.29 12.84
N ARG A 488 2.65 14.96 11.64
CA ARG A 488 3.29 14.07 10.63
C ARG A 488 3.55 12.64 11.11
N ARG A 489 2.99 12.28 12.27
CA ARG A 489 3.22 11.01 12.94
C ARG A 489 1.88 10.55 13.46
N ASP A 490 1.53 9.29 13.25
CA ASP A 490 0.34 8.72 13.85
C ASP A 490 0.71 7.96 15.13
N THR A 491 -0.17 7.93 16.12
CA THR A 491 0.00 7.16 17.36
C THR A 491 -0.72 5.82 17.26
N TYR A 492 -0.17 4.74 17.83
CA TYR A 492 -0.87 3.46 17.86
C TYR A 492 -1.99 3.40 18.91
N SER A 493 -2.03 4.35 19.84
CA SER A 493 -3.08 4.38 20.84
C SER A 493 -4.38 4.88 20.20
N GLN A 494 -5.31 3.96 19.95
CA GLN A 494 -6.66 4.32 19.51
C GLN A 494 -7.34 5.25 20.53
N LEU A 495 -7.11 5.04 21.82
CA LEU A 495 -7.58 5.92 22.89
C LEU A 495 -7.09 7.36 22.72
N LEU A 496 -5.81 7.56 22.38
CA LEU A 496 -5.27 8.90 22.09
C LEU A 496 -5.90 9.51 20.84
N ARG A 497 -6.03 8.73 19.75
CA ARG A 497 -6.58 9.23 18.47
C ARG A 497 -8.04 9.62 18.59
N GLU A 498 -8.89 8.67 18.99
CA GLU A 498 -10.32 8.90 19.12
C GLU A 498 -10.63 9.83 20.29
N GLY A 499 -9.92 9.70 21.41
CA GLY A 499 -10.07 10.61 22.54
C GLY A 499 -9.73 12.05 22.19
N LEU A 500 -8.63 12.30 21.48
CA LEU A 500 -8.28 13.65 21.05
C LEU A 500 -9.32 14.18 20.05
N ALA A 501 -9.77 13.35 19.11
CA ALA A 501 -10.79 13.74 18.16
C ALA A 501 -12.12 14.14 18.84
N ILE A 502 -12.54 13.38 19.85
CA ILE A 502 -13.74 13.69 20.66
C ILE A 502 -13.53 14.95 21.51
N ALA A 503 -12.37 15.12 22.14
CA ALA A 503 -12.04 16.30 22.92
C ALA A 503 -12.07 17.60 22.09
N LEU A 504 -11.62 17.54 20.84
CA LEU A 504 -11.60 18.68 19.92
C LEU A 504 -12.95 18.97 19.25
N SER A 505 -13.75 17.94 18.99
CA SER A 505 -15.02 18.06 18.24
C SER A 505 -16.25 18.34 19.11
N ARG A 506 -16.16 18.13 20.43
CA ARG A 506 -17.28 18.32 21.37
C ARG A 506 -17.01 19.48 22.32
N GLU A 507 -18.09 20.16 22.71
CA GLU A 507 -18.02 21.13 23.81
C GLU A 507 -17.69 20.42 25.14
N ALA A 508 -16.82 21.02 25.94
CA ALA A 508 -16.39 20.46 27.22
C ALA A 508 -17.58 20.15 28.14
N SER A 509 -18.56 21.06 28.22
CA SER A 509 -19.77 20.90 29.04
C SER A 509 -20.59 19.64 28.68
N LEU A 510 -20.65 19.29 27.39
CA LEU A 510 -21.32 18.09 26.89
C LEU A 510 -20.54 16.82 27.27
N LEU A 511 -19.21 16.84 27.09
CA LEU A 511 -18.35 15.73 27.49
C LEU A 511 -18.47 15.44 28.99
N GLU A 512 -18.47 16.48 29.82
CA GLU A 512 -18.66 16.35 31.26
C GLU A 512 -20.04 15.76 31.61
N ALA A 513 -21.10 16.24 30.97
CA ALA A 513 -22.46 15.75 31.21
C ALA A 513 -22.58 14.26 30.86
N GLN A 514 -22.05 13.86 29.70
CA GLN A 514 -22.05 12.47 29.26
C GLN A 514 -21.18 11.58 30.16
N GLY A 515 -20.00 12.06 30.58
CA GLY A 515 -19.15 11.37 31.54
C GLY A 515 -19.81 11.15 32.90
N ARG A 516 -20.53 12.16 33.42
CA ARG A 516 -21.33 12.03 34.64
C ARG A 516 -22.43 10.97 34.48
N SER A 517 -23.09 10.91 33.31
CA SER A 517 -24.10 9.88 33.01
C SER A 517 -23.49 8.48 33.04
N LEU A 518 -22.37 8.26 32.34
CA LEU A 518 -21.66 6.98 32.33
C LEU A 518 -21.30 6.52 33.75
N ARG A 519 -20.81 7.46 34.58
CA ARG A 519 -20.46 7.17 35.97
C ARG A 519 -21.69 6.83 36.81
N ASN A 520 -22.77 7.59 36.69
CA ASN A 520 -24.03 7.34 37.41
C ASN A 520 -24.65 5.98 37.04
N GLU A 521 -24.52 5.58 35.78
CA GLU A 521 -25.02 4.30 35.25
C GLU A 521 -24.13 3.11 35.62
N GLY A 522 -22.98 3.34 36.28
CA GLY A 522 -22.01 2.29 36.60
C GLY A 522 -21.32 1.71 35.37
N ARG A 523 -21.27 2.47 34.28
CA ARG A 523 -20.71 2.08 32.98
C ARG A 523 -19.33 2.68 32.71
N TRP A 524 -18.78 3.41 33.67
CA TRP A 524 -17.41 3.93 33.60
C TRP A 524 -16.39 2.81 33.82
N TYR A 525 -15.42 2.71 32.91
CA TYR A 525 -14.29 1.79 33.03
C TYR A 525 -13.03 2.56 33.44
N PRO A 526 -12.17 1.96 34.29
CA PRO A 526 -10.94 2.61 34.71
C PRO A 526 -10.08 3.04 33.51
N LEU A 527 -9.65 4.30 33.46
CA LEU A 527 -8.88 4.84 32.33
C LEU A 527 -7.58 4.05 32.05
N ALA A 528 -6.99 3.44 33.08
CA ALA A 528 -5.82 2.58 32.95
C ALA A 528 -6.09 1.24 32.23
N SER A 529 -7.35 0.82 32.17
CA SER A 529 -7.79 -0.49 31.65
C SER A 529 -8.57 -0.41 30.34
N VAL A 530 -8.86 0.80 29.85
CA VAL A 530 -9.76 1.03 28.72
C VAL A 530 -9.21 0.49 27.39
N ASP A 531 -7.89 0.34 27.26
CA ASP A 531 -7.23 -0.15 26.04
C ASP A 531 -7.36 -1.67 25.82
N TYR A 532 -7.88 -2.43 26.80
CA TYR A 532 -7.89 -3.90 26.75
C TYR A 532 -9.15 -4.52 26.11
N GLY A 533 -9.92 -3.75 25.33
CA GLY A 533 -10.96 -4.28 24.43
C GLY A 533 -12.19 -4.89 25.12
N MET A 534 -12.39 -4.63 26.41
CA MET A 534 -13.53 -5.14 27.19
C MET A 534 -14.77 -4.23 27.12
N THR A 535 -14.68 -3.12 26.37
CA THR A 535 -15.61 -1.99 26.42
C THR A 535 -16.13 -1.66 25.03
N ALA A 536 -17.35 -1.12 24.93
CA ALA A 536 -17.88 -0.62 23.67
C ALA A 536 -17.07 0.60 23.18
N ASP A 537 -16.72 0.63 21.90
CA ASP A 537 -15.88 1.68 21.29
C ASP A 537 -16.37 3.10 21.57
N SER A 538 -17.70 3.31 21.60
CA SER A 538 -18.29 4.61 21.93
C SER A 538 -18.04 5.06 23.36
N THR A 539 -17.91 4.12 24.30
CA THR A 539 -17.56 4.41 25.69
C THR A 539 -16.07 4.75 25.80
N VAL A 540 -15.21 3.98 25.11
CA VAL A 540 -13.77 4.24 25.04
C VAL A 540 -13.48 5.62 24.45
N ALA A 541 -14.15 5.99 23.36
CA ALA A 541 -14.00 7.28 22.72
C ALA A 541 -14.41 8.45 23.64
N LEU A 542 -15.49 8.29 24.42
CA LEU A 542 -15.94 9.32 25.36
C LEU A 542 -15.03 9.44 26.59
N GLU A 543 -14.63 8.31 27.19
CA GLU A 543 -13.68 8.30 28.33
C GLU A 543 -12.31 8.86 27.92
N GLY A 544 -11.81 8.46 26.75
CA GLY A 544 -10.64 9.05 26.11
C GLY A 544 -10.82 10.54 25.82
N GLY A 545 -12.01 10.95 25.38
CA GLY A 545 -12.38 12.35 25.15
C GLY A 545 -12.25 13.20 26.41
N ILE A 546 -12.76 12.72 27.53
CA ILE A 546 -12.67 13.44 28.82
C ILE A 546 -11.22 13.51 29.31
N LEU A 547 -10.47 12.41 29.18
CA LEU A 547 -9.05 12.36 29.50
C LEU A 547 -8.25 13.37 28.66
N MET A 548 -8.44 13.37 27.34
CA MET A 548 -7.72 14.27 26.43
C MET A 548 -8.15 15.72 26.60
N ASN A 549 -9.42 15.99 26.89
CA ASN A 549 -9.89 17.32 27.24
C ASN A 549 -9.15 17.85 28.49
N TYR A 550 -9.05 17.03 29.54
CA TYR A 550 -8.28 17.39 30.74
C TYR A 550 -6.80 17.66 30.42
N LEU A 551 -6.16 16.81 29.61
CA LEU A 551 -4.75 17.01 29.24
C LEU A 551 -4.53 18.27 28.40
N LEU A 552 -5.45 18.59 27.49
CA LEU A 552 -5.40 19.85 26.72
C LEU A 552 -5.51 21.06 27.65
N ASP A 553 -6.40 21.00 28.64
CA ASP A 553 -6.67 22.13 29.53
C ASP A 553 -5.54 22.35 30.56
N GLU A 554 -4.96 21.26 31.10
CA GLU A 554 -3.93 21.35 32.15
C GLU A 554 -2.49 21.38 31.62
N CYS A 555 -2.20 20.68 30.51
CA CYS A 555 -0.85 20.56 29.96
C CYS A 555 -0.66 21.34 28.65
N GLY A 556 -1.74 21.70 27.95
CA GLY A 556 -1.71 22.40 26.68
C GLY A 556 -1.42 21.50 25.47
N GLY A 557 -1.73 22.02 24.27
CA GLY A 557 -1.55 21.30 23.00
C GLY A 557 -0.11 20.86 22.71
N GLY A 558 0.89 21.61 23.15
CA GLY A 558 2.31 21.26 22.99
C GLY A 558 2.70 19.98 23.73
N ALA A 559 2.28 19.81 24.99
CA ALA A 559 2.54 18.59 25.74
C ALA A 559 1.78 17.40 25.15
N VAL A 560 0.54 17.61 24.69
CA VAL A 560 -0.24 16.57 23.99
C VAL A 560 0.45 16.12 22.71
N ARG A 561 1.01 17.05 21.92
CA ARG A 561 1.84 16.75 20.74
C ARG A 561 3.04 15.88 21.13
N ASP A 562 3.75 16.24 22.19
CA ASP A 562 4.94 15.49 22.63
C ASP A 562 4.57 14.07 23.07
N VAL A 563 3.45 13.90 23.79
CA VAL A 563 2.92 12.58 24.16
C VAL A 563 2.58 11.79 22.91
N TRP A 564 1.85 12.39 21.96
CA TRP A 564 1.47 11.78 20.70
C TRP A 564 2.69 11.27 19.91
N ILE A 565 3.71 12.12 19.77
CA ILE A 565 4.96 11.77 19.09
C ILE A 565 5.71 10.68 19.87
N ALA A 566 5.77 10.77 21.21
CA ALA A 566 6.45 9.77 22.03
C ALA A 566 5.82 8.38 21.93
N THR A 567 4.50 8.31 21.80
CA THR A 567 3.74 7.06 21.61
C THR A 567 3.68 6.59 20.15
N SER A 568 4.21 7.38 19.20
CA SER A 568 4.22 7.01 17.79
C SER A 568 5.30 5.96 17.47
N PRO A 569 5.02 5.02 16.54
CA PRO A 569 6.03 4.15 15.92
C PRO A 569 7.04 4.84 15.03
N SER A 570 7.06 6.16 14.85
CA SER A 570 8.24 6.86 14.33
C SER A 570 8.93 7.73 15.38
N GLY A 571 8.35 7.80 16.59
CA GLY A 571 8.93 8.46 17.76
C GLY A 571 9.64 7.51 18.70
N ARG A 572 9.39 7.67 20.00
CA ARG A 572 10.11 6.94 21.05
C ARG A 572 9.50 5.59 21.41
N TYR A 573 8.30 5.29 20.87
CA TYR A 573 7.59 4.04 21.08
C TYR A 573 7.34 3.73 22.56
N LEU A 574 7.06 4.78 23.33
CA LEU A 574 6.69 4.65 24.74
C LEU A 574 5.24 4.16 24.85
N SER A 575 4.93 3.43 25.92
CA SER A 575 3.54 3.24 26.32
C SER A 575 2.90 4.58 26.69
N PHE A 576 1.59 4.68 26.58
CA PHE A 576 0.88 5.91 26.89
C PHE A 576 1.15 6.40 28.33
N ASP A 577 1.12 5.50 29.32
CA ASP A 577 1.44 5.86 30.71
C ASP A 577 2.89 6.32 30.90
N SER A 578 3.84 5.72 30.19
CA SER A 578 5.25 6.16 30.27
C SER A 578 5.42 7.55 29.68
N ALA A 579 4.75 7.83 28.55
CA ALA A 579 4.76 9.14 27.93
C ALA A 579 4.10 10.21 28.82
N LEU A 580 2.96 9.90 29.45
CA LEU A 580 2.30 10.79 30.40
C LEU A 580 3.16 11.09 31.63
N ALA A 581 3.80 10.08 32.22
CA ALA A 581 4.65 10.26 33.39
C ALA A 581 5.87 11.13 33.08
N GLU A 582 6.45 10.96 31.89
CA GLU A 582 7.63 11.70 31.48
C GLU A 582 7.30 13.16 31.10
N ILE A 583 6.24 13.38 30.31
CA ILE A 583 5.96 14.67 29.68
C ILE A 583 4.97 15.50 30.51
N CYS A 584 3.93 14.87 31.02
CA CYS A 584 2.85 15.51 31.77
C CYS A 584 2.97 15.31 33.29
N HIS A 585 3.98 14.56 33.76
CA HIS A 585 4.22 14.25 35.17
C HIS A 585 2.98 13.69 35.89
N THR A 586 2.20 12.86 35.19
CA THR A 586 0.94 12.31 35.68
C THR A 586 0.72 10.89 35.16
N THR A 587 -0.29 10.20 35.67
CA THR A 587 -0.73 8.89 35.16
C THR A 587 -2.23 8.93 34.87
N ARG A 588 -2.73 7.99 34.06
CA ARG A 588 -4.18 7.87 33.81
C ARG A 588 -4.99 7.69 35.10
N LYS A 589 -4.40 7.02 36.10
CA LYS A 589 -5.04 6.84 37.41
C LYS A 589 -5.13 8.16 38.19
N ASP A 590 -4.05 8.94 38.20
CA ASP A 590 -4.05 10.25 38.89
C ASP A 590 -5.07 11.19 38.24
N ILE A 591 -5.15 11.19 36.90
CA ILE A 591 -6.14 11.96 36.16
C ILE A 591 -7.56 11.50 36.50
N GLU A 592 -7.83 10.19 36.51
CA GLU A 592 -9.14 9.66 36.89
C GLU A 592 -9.56 10.09 38.30
N GLU A 593 -8.64 10.06 39.26
CA GLU A 593 -8.92 10.53 40.62
C GLU A 593 -9.30 12.02 40.66
N VAL A 594 -8.63 12.86 39.86
CA VAL A 594 -8.97 14.28 39.72
C VAL A 594 -10.36 14.43 39.08
N LEU A 595 -10.59 13.77 37.93
CA LEU A 595 -11.86 13.79 37.22
C LEU A 595 -13.02 13.42 38.14
N PHE A 596 -12.88 12.37 38.95
CA PHE A 596 -13.94 11.91 39.85
C PHE A 596 -14.22 12.85 41.02
N ARG A 597 -13.24 13.64 41.45
CA ARG A 597 -13.39 14.60 42.57
C ARG A 597 -13.98 15.93 42.12
N SER A 598 -13.68 16.39 40.90
CA SER A 598 -14.07 17.72 40.42
C SER A 598 -15.10 17.66 39.29
N ILE A 599 -14.70 17.13 38.14
CA ILE A 599 -15.42 17.25 36.86
C ILE A 599 -16.62 16.30 36.80
N LEU A 600 -16.42 15.05 37.21
CA LEU A 600 -17.40 13.97 37.15
C LEU A 600 -18.02 13.66 38.52
N SER A 601 -17.94 14.60 39.48
CA SER A 601 -18.43 14.39 40.85
C SER A 601 -19.89 13.91 40.85
N LEU A 602 -20.17 12.78 41.51
CA LEU A 602 -21.54 12.33 41.75
C LEU A 602 -22.23 13.36 42.64
N ARG A 603 -23.34 13.93 42.17
CA ARG A 603 -24.19 14.72 43.06
C ARG A 603 -24.77 13.77 44.11
N LYS A 604 -24.53 14.03 45.39
CA LYS A 604 -25.31 13.43 46.46
C LYS A 604 -26.74 13.97 46.34
N ASP A 605 -27.65 13.05 46.02
CA ASP A 605 -29.11 13.16 46.14
C ASP A 605 -29.81 14.14 45.18
N GLN A 606 -30.38 13.57 44.12
CA GLN A 606 -31.73 13.94 43.64
C GLN A 606 -32.63 12.71 43.75
#